data_AF-A0A432QEY2-F1
#
_entry.id   AF-A0A432QEY2-F1
#
_cell.length_a   1.000
_cell.length_b   1.000
_cell.length_c   1.000
_cell.angle_alpha   90.00
_cell.angle_beta   90.00
_cell.angle_gamma   90.00
#
_symmetry.space_group_name_H-M   'P 1'
#
loop_
_entity.id
_entity.type
_entity.pdbx_description
1 polymer ?
#
loop_
_entity_poly.entity_id
_entity_poly.type
_entity_poly.pdbx_seq_one_letter_code
_entity_poly.pdbx_strand_id
1 'polypeptide(L)'
;MLDYLKTGERYMDNSLPWDTVQPVDYDPWLGFSFDVSAARKLAEQWIAKNKKFQEIKKLSEKAKQRREQTKVADFLAGMEKERAEAKKAREEAKAAGLLDPGRENDLNGKKERKSLLEEVKDDPFVGVGLLLMDHASALSRATETNR
;
A
#
# COMPACT_ATOMS: atom_id res chain seq x y z
N MET A 1 -6.25 -6.37 -1.38
CA MET A 1 -6.44 -4.88 -1.53
C MET A 1 -5.73 -4.34 -2.75
N LEU A 2 -4.65 -4.98 -3.25
CA LEU A 2 -3.90 -4.54 -4.43
C LEU A 2 -3.91 -5.59 -5.57
N ASP A 3 -4.69 -6.65 -5.42
CA ASP A 3 -4.69 -7.82 -6.34
C ASP A 3 -5.19 -7.49 -7.74
N TYR A 4 -5.91 -6.38 -7.86
CA TYR A 4 -6.27 -5.80 -9.14
C TYR A 4 -5.15 -4.89 -9.64
N LEU A 5 -3.85 -5.04 -9.39
CA LEU A 5 -2.82 -4.25 -10.08
C LEU A 5 -2.18 -5.10 -11.18
N LYS A 6 -2.32 -4.67 -12.44
CA LYS A 6 -1.66 -5.28 -13.60
C LYS A 6 -0.26 -4.67 -13.78
N THR A 7 0.53 -4.75 -12.72
CA THR A 7 1.88 -4.20 -12.64
C THR A 7 2.83 -5.28 -12.14
N GLY A 8 4.04 -5.32 -12.67
CA GLY A 8 5.06 -6.32 -12.35
C GLY A 8 5.35 -7.27 -13.51
N GLU A 9 6.40 -8.08 -13.35
CA GLU A 9 6.95 -8.94 -14.40
C GLU A 9 5.91 -9.90 -14.98
N ARG A 10 5.01 -10.45 -14.16
CA ARG A 10 3.92 -11.33 -14.61
C ARG A 10 3.05 -10.73 -15.74
N TYR A 11 2.98 -9.40 -15.87
CA TYR A 11 2.15 -8.71 -16.84
C TYR A 11 2.92 -8.12 -18.02
N MET A 12 4.24 -8.35 -18.12
CA MET A 12 5.03 -7.91 -19.28
C MET A 12 4.92 -8.92 -20.43
N ASP A 13 4.99 -8.42 -21.66
CA ASP A 13 4.94 -9.26 -22.85
C ASP A 13 6.15 -10.20 -22.90
N ASN A 14 5.92 -11.49 -23.21
CA ASN A 14 6.93 -12.53 -23.32
C ASN A 14 7.76 -12.77 -22.04
N SER A 15 7.16 -12.55 -20.87
CA SER A 15 7.79 -12.90 -19.60
C SER A 15 8.00 -14.40 -19.49
N LEU A 16 9.21 -14.80 -19.10
CA LEU A 16 9.52 -16.20 -18.87
C LEU A 16 8.68 -16.75 -17.71
N PRO A 17 8.25 -18.02 -17.77
CA PRO A 17 7.57 -18.65 -16.66
C PRO A 17 8.51 -18.74 -15.44
N TRP A 18 7.93 -18.69 -14.26
CA TRP A 18 8.66 -19.04 -13.04
C TRP A 18 9.09 -20.50 -13.12
N ASP A 19 10.38 -20.74 -12.94
CA ASP A 19 10.98 -22.06 -12.85
C ASP A 19 11.59 -22.28 -11.46
N THR A 20 11.77 -23.54 -11.08
CA THR A 20 12.31 -23.92 -9.77
C THR A 20 13.51 -24.84 -9.97
N VAL A 21 14.62 -24.49 -9.34
CA VAL A 21 15.84 -25.32 -9.30
C VAL A 21 15.88 -26.18 -8.05
N GLN A 22 16.77 -27.18 -8.03
CA GLN A 22 16.95 -28.01 -6.83
C GLN A 22 17.41 -27.14 -5.65
N PRO A 23 16.84 -27.37 -4.45
CA PRO A 23 17.28 -26.66 -3.26
C PRO A 23 18.72 -27.03 -2.93
N VAL A 24 19.50 -26.02 -2.52
CA VAL A 24 20.85 -26.20 -1.99
C VAL A 24 20.81 -26.30 -0.46
N ASP A 25 21.77 -27.02 0.10
CA ASP A 25 21.94 -27.12 1.54
C ASP A 25 22.23 -25.73 2.15
N TYR A 26 21.51 -25.39 3.21
CA TYR A 26 21.71 -24.17 3.97
C TYR A 26 21.40 -24.42 5.45
N ASP A 27 22.08 -23.69 6.33
CA ASP A 27 21.79 -23.71 7.75
C ASP A 27 20.73 -22.64 8.07
N PRO A 28 19.50 -23.04 8.46
CA PRO A 28 18.46 -22.08 8.82
C PRO A 28 18.83 -21.35 10.11
N TRP A 29 18.61 -20.04 10.14
CA TRP A 29 18.72 -19.29 11.39
C TRP A 29 17.54 -19.65 12.32
N LEU A 30 17.84 -20.40 13.39
CA LEU A 30 16.87 -20.86 14.40
C LEU A 30 16.62 -19.81 15.50
N GLY A 31 16.80 -18.52 15.20
CA GLY A 31 16.63 -17.42 16.16
C GLY A 31 15.19 -17.23 16.65
N PHE A 32 14.83 -15.99 16.99
CA PHE A 32 13.48 -15.70 17.49
C PHE A 32 12.40 -16.14 16.50
N SER A 33 11.49 -17.00 16.97
CA SER A 33 10.33 -17.41 16.17
C SER A 33 9.31 -16.29 16.12
N PHE A 34 9.02 -15.79 14.93
CA PHE A 34 7.97 -14.80 14.72
C PHE A 34 6.63 -15.50 14.45
N ASP A 35 5.65 -15.33 15.35
CA ASP A 35 4.30 -15.86 15.13
C ASP A 35 3.56 -15.02 14.07
N VAL A 36 3.65 -15.48 12.83
CA VAL A 36 2.98 -14.87 11.67
C VAL A 36 1.46 -14.80 11.86
N SER A 37 0.85 -15.78 12.54
CA SER A 37 -0.59 -15.84 12.74
C SER A 37 -1.05 -14.77 13.73
N ALA A 38 -0.35 -14.64 14.86
CA ALA A 38 -0.62 -13.58 15.84
C ALA A 38 -0.39 -12.19 15.24
N ALA A 39 0.72 -12.01 14.52
CA ALA A 39 1.04 -10.76 13.83
C ALA A 39 -0.05 -10.36 12.81
N ARG A 40 -0.54 -11.33 12.03
CA ARG A 40 -1.62 -11.10 11.07
C ARG A 40 -2.90 -10.64 11.76
N LYS A 41 -3.33 -11.32 12.84
CA LYS A 41 -4.53 -10.94 13.60
C LYS A 41 -4.40 -9.52 14.17
N LEU A 42 -3.24 -9.18 14.70
CA LEU A 42 -2.96 -7.86 15.27
C LEU A 42 -3.03 -6.76 14.19
N ALA A 43 -2.41 -6.98 13.03
CA ALA A 43 -2.50 -6.06 11.90
C ALA A 43 -3.94 -5.90 11.39
N GLU A 44 -4.69 -7.00 11.24
CA GLU A 44 -6.09 -6.95 10.79
C GLU A 44 -6.98 -6.13 11.72
N GLN A 45 -6.82 -6.29 13.04
CA GLN A 45 -7.57 -5.51 14.03
C GLN A 45 -7.25 -4.01 13.95
N TRP A 46 -5.98 -3.66 13.74
CA TRP A 46 -5.56 -2.27 13.63
C TRP A 46 -6.03 -1.64 12.32
N ILE A 47 -5.90 -2.36 11.19
CA ILE A 47 -6.37 -1.94 9.87
C ILE A 47 -7.88 -1.70 9.89
N ALA A 48 -8.65 -2.58 10.54
CA ALA A 48 -10.11 -2.43 10.65
C ALA A 48 -10.53 -1.14 11.39
N LYS A 49 -9.75 -0.70 12.37
CA LYS A 49 -10.01 0.51 13.16
C LYS A 49 -9.50 1.79 12.51
N ASN A 50 -8.57 1.70 11.55
CA ASN A 50 -7.93 2.87 10.95
C ASN A 50 -8.77 3.43 9.78
N LYS A 51 -9.23 4.69 9.94
CA LYS A 51 -10.03 5.40 8.94
C LYS A 51 -9.32 5.54 7.58
N LYS A 52 -8.01 5.81 7.57
CA LYS A 52 -7.24 5.94 6.32
C LYS A 52 -7.26 4.63 5.52
N PHE A 53 -7.18 3.48 6.19
CA PHE A 53 -7.25 2.17 5.53
C PHE A 53 -8.65 1.87 4.97
N GLN A 54 -9.71 2.32 5.64
CA GLN A 54 -11.07 2.20 5.12
C GLN A 54 -11.24 3.03 3.83
N GLU A 55 -10.66 4.23 3.78
CA GLU A 55 -10.67 5.09 2.59
C GLU A 55 -9.83 4.49 1.45
N ILE A 56 -8.62 3.97 1.74
CA ILE A 56 -7.79 3.25 0.77
C ILE A 56 -8.57 2.07 0.17
N LYS A 57 -9.30 1.30 1.00
CA LYS A 57 -10.11 0.17 0.54
C LYS A 57 -11.22 0.63 -0.42
N LYS A 58 -11.96 1.67 -0.05
CA LYS A 58 -13.05 2.24 -0.87
C LYS A 58 -12.53 2.76 -2.22
N LEU A 59 -11.42 3.49 -2.20
CA LEU A 59 -10.79 4.02 -3.42
C LEU A 59 -10.25 2.88 -4.29
N SER A 60 -9.70 1.84 -3.68
CA SER A 60 -9.21 0.65 -4.37
C SER A 60 -10.33 -0.11 -5.08
N GLU A 61 -11.48 -0.29 -4.44
CA GLU A 61 -12.66 -0.92 -5.06
C GLU A 61 -13.18 -0.10 -6.23
N LYS A 62 -13.26 1.24 -6.10
CA LYS A 62 -13.64 2.14 -7.18
C LYS A 62 -12.64 2.10 -8.34
N ALA A 63 -11.34 2.02 -8.06
CA ALA A 63 -10.29 1.88 -9.07
C ALA A 63 -10.38 0.53 -9.81
N LYS A 64 -10.71 -0.55 -9.11
CA LYS A 64 -10.98 -1.86 -9.72
C LYS A 64 -12.15 -1.79 -10.71
N GLN A 65 -13.28 -1.22 -10.30
CA GLN A 65 -14.45 -1.05 -11.18
C GLN A 65 -14.12 -0.23 -12.42
N ARG A 66 -13.40 0.90 -12.25
CA ARG A 66 -12.95 1.74 -13.37
C ARG A 66 -12.04 1.02 -14.34
N ARG A 67 -11.16 0.13 -13.85
CA ARG A 67 -10.32 -0.67 -14.75
C ARG A 67 -11.13 -1.60 -15.63
N GLU A 68 -12.11 -2.29 -15.05
CA GLU A 68 -12.95 -3.23 -15.80
C GLU A 68 -13.74 -2.51 -16.89
N GLN A 69 -14.01 -1.21 -16.69
CA GLN A 69 -14.59 -0.33 -17.70
C GLN A 69 -13.53 0.18 -18.70
N THR A 70 -13.38 -0.54 -19.81
CA THR A 70 -12.48 -0.16 -20.91
C THR A 70 -13.11 0.78 -21.94
N LYS A 71 -14.42 1.03 -21.85
CA LYS A 71 -15.16 1.90 -22.77
C LYS A 71 -15.21 3.33 -22.23
N VAL A 72 -14.78 4.26 -23.06
CA VAL A 72 -14.79 5.71 -22.77
C VAL A 72 -15.86 6.38 -23.63
N ALA A 73 -16.53 7.39 -23.08
CA ALA A 73 -17.50 8.18 -23.83
C ALA A 73 -16.78 9.09 -24.84
N ASP A 74 -17.26 9.09 -26.08
CA ASP A 74 -16.75 9.92 -27.19
C ASP A 74 -17.56 11.22 -27.40
N PHE A 75 -18.61 11.44 -26.60
CA PHE A 75 -19.44 12.64 -26.64
C PHE A 75 -19.11 13.63 -25.51
N LEU A 76 -19.18 14.94 -25.80
CA LEU A 76 -18.77 16.02 -24.91
C LEU A 76 -19.37 15.95 -23.50
N ALA A 77 -20.70 15.78 -23.40
CA ALA A 77 -21.38 15.72 -22.11
C ALA A 77 -20.93 14.51 -21.25
N GLY A 78 -20.51 13.42 -21.89
CA GLY A 78 -19.95 12.24 -21.22
C GLY A 78 -18.55 12.51 -20.70
N MET A 79 -17.71 13.14 -21.52
CA MET A 79 -16.35 13.53 -21.13
C MET A 79 -16.33 14.52 -19.97
N GLU A 80 -17.24 15.51 -19.95
CA GLU A 80 -17.34 16.48 -18.86
C GLU A 80 -17.72 15.81 -17.53
N LYS A 81 -18.67 14.87 -17.55
CA LYS A 81 -19.05 14.08 -16.39
C LYS A 81 -17.89 13.23 -15.87
N GLU A 82 -17.20 12.53 -16.76
CA GLU A 82 -16.07 11.68 -16.39
C GLU A 82 -14.93 12.50 -15.77
N ARG A 83 -14.60 13.66 -16.35
CA ARG A 83 -13.62 14.59 -15.78
C ARG A 83 -14.04 15.12 -14.42
N ALA A 84 -15.31 15.48 -14.24
CA ALA A 84 -15.82 15.95 -12.96
C ALA A 84 -15.73 14.86 -11.86
N GLU A 85 -16.06 13.61 -12.19
CA GLU A 85 -15.94 12.47 -11.28
C GLU A 85 -14.49 12.10 -10.98
N ALA A 86 -13.59 12.21 -11.95
CA ALA A 86 -12.16 12.01 -11.75
C ALA A 86 -11.58 13.09 -10.83
N LYS A 87 -11.97 14.36 -11.03
CA LYS A 87 -11.56 15.48 -10.17
C LYS A 87 -12.07 15.28 -8.73
N LYS A 88 -13.35 14.94 -8.54
CA LYS A 88 -13.91 14.63 -7.22
C LYS A 88 -13.15 13.49 -6.53
N ALA A 89 -12.90 12.38 -7.24
CA ALA A 89 -12.14 11.27 -6.67
C ALA A 89 -10.71 11.66 -6.27
N ARG A 90 -10.05 12.55 -7.03
CA ARG A 90 -8.72 13.06 -6.72
C ARG A 90 -8.74 14.00 -5.51
N GLU A 91 -9.73 14.86 -5.39
CA GLU A 91 -9.91 15.72 -4.21
C GLU A 91 -10.26 14.89 -2.95
N GLU A 92 -11.09 13.85 -3.08
CA GLU A 92 -11.37 12.90 -2.00
C GLU A 92 -10.09 12.18 -1.53
N ALA A 93 -9.25 11.73 -2.47
CA ALA A 93 -7.98 11.08 -2.15
C ALA A 93 -6.95 12.05 -1.55
N LYS A 94 -6.93 13.32 -1.95
CA LYS A 94 -6.13 14.38 -1.31
C LYS A 94 -6.62 14.67 0.12
N ALA A 95 -7.92 14.80 0.32
CA ALA A 95 -8.52 15.05 1.63
C ALA A 95 -8.24 13.88 2.61
N ALA A 96 -8.21 12.66 2.09
CA ALA A 96 -7.83 11.46 2.83
C ALA A 96 -6.30 11.34 3.09
N GLY A 97 -5.50 12.25 2.54
CA GLY A 97 -4.04 12.26 2.68
C GLY A 97 -3.32 11.16 1.89
N LEU A 98 -3.97 10.56 0.89
CA LEU A 98 -3.38 9.51 0.04
C LEU A 98 -2.61 10.09 -1.16
N LEU A 99 -2.92 11.33 -1.55
CA LEU A 99 -2.24 12.04 -2.63
C LEU A 99 -1.55 13.27 -2.07
N ASP A 100 -0.23 13.34 -2.24
CA ASP A 100 0.53 14.53 -1.89
C ASP A 100 0.34 15.64 -2.95
N PRO A 101 -0.20 16.81 -2.58
CA PRO A 101 -0.30 17.96 -3.49
C PRO A 101 1.08 18.54 -3.89
N GLY A 102 2.16 18.12 -3.23
CA GLY A 102 3.55 18.51 -3.54
C GLY A 102 4.07 17.91 -4.85
N ARG A 103 3.96 16.58 -5.03
CA ARG A 103 4.51 15.86 -6.20
C ARG A 103 3.98 16.30 -7.57
N GLU A 104 2.78 16.87 -7.65
CA GLU A 104 2.23 17.36 -8.93
C GLU A 104 2.80 18.72 -9.35
N ASN A 105 3.35 19.49 -8.41
CA ASN A 105 3.92 20.82 -8.67
C ASN A 105 5.45 20.80 -8.89
N ASP A 106 6.09 19.63 -8.82
CA ASP A 106 7.54 19.49 -8.99
C ASP A 106 8.05 19.84 -10.39
N LEU A 107 7.14 19.91 -11.38
CA LEU A 107 7.47 20.40 -12.72
C LEU A 107 7.67 21.94 -12.78
N ASN A 108 7.32 22.67 -11.73
CA ASN A 108 7.35 24.14 -11.72
C ASN A 108 8.26 24.76 -10.64
N GLY A 109 9.19 23.97 -10.08
CA GLY A 109 10.40 24.44 -9.41
C GLY A 109 10.22 25.55 -8.38
N LYS A 110 9.78 25.19 -7.16
CA LYS A 110 10.14 25.81 -5.86
C LYS A 110 9.15 25.39 -4.78
N LYS A 111 9.42 24.27 -4.10
CA LYS A 111 9.03 24.07 -2.71
C LYS A 111 10.20 23.43 -1.97
N GLU A 112 10.48 23.93 -0.77
CA GLU A 112 11.39 23.29 0.16
C GLU A 112 10.92 21.85 0.37
N ARG A 113 11.81 20.89 0.09
CA ARG A 113 11.51 19.48 0.30
C ARG A 113 11.30 19.27 1.79
N LYS A 114 10.13 18.77 2.17
CA LYS A 114 9.88 18.34 3.55
C LYS A 114 10.93 17.30 3.94
N SER A 115 11.24 17.21 5.22
CA SER A 115 12.12 16.15 5.69
C SER A 115 11.42 14.79 5.52
N LEU A 116 12.17 13.73 5.23
CA LEU A 116 11.61 12.38 5.07
C LEU A 116 10.79 11.95 6.30
N LEU A 117 11.17 12.40 7.49
CA LEU A 117 10.46 12.13 8.74
C LEU A 117 9.06 12.73 8.74
N GLU A 118 8.88 13.94 8.20
CA GLU A 118 7.57 14.59 8.13
C GLU A 118 6.66 13.93 7.10
N GLU A 119 7.21 13.42 6.00
CA GLU A 119 6.44 12.69 4.99
C GLU A 119 5.95 11.33 5.52
N VAL A 120 6.83 10.61 6.22
CA VAL A 120 6.57 9.25 6.69
C VAL A 120 5.65 9.21 7.91
N LYS A 121 5.63 10.28 8.73
CA LYS A 121 4.84 10.33 9.97
C LYS A 121 3.36 10.01 9.78
N ASP A 122 2.80 10.41 8.64
CA ASP A 122 1.38 10.23 8.33
C ASP A 122 1.08 9.00 7.46
N ASP A 123 2.11 8.22 7.08
CA ASP A 123 1.95 7.05 6.22
C ASP A 123 1.31 5.87 6.99
N PRO A 124 0.10 5.44 6.58
CA PRO A 124 -0.60 4.35 7.24
C PRO A 124 0.13 3.00 7.15
N PHE A 125 0.90 2.73 6.09
CA PHE A 125 1.65 1.48 5.94
C PHE A 125 2.86 1.43 6.87
N VAL A 126 3.56 2.56 7.05
CA VAL A 126 4.67 2.65 8.00
C VAL A 126 4.15 2.48 9.43
N GLY A 127 2.98 3.04 9.75
CA GLY A 127 2.33 2.82 11.04
C GLY A 127 2.07 1.34 11.35
N VAL A 128 1.60 0.56 10.37
CA VAL A 128 1.44 -0.91 10.53
C VAL A 128 2.81 -1.58 10.71
N GLY A 129 3.81 -1.18 9.94
CA GLY A 129 5.16 -1.73 10.03
C GLY A 129 5.76 -1.56 11.44
N LEU A 130 5.68 -0.35 11.98
CA LEU A 130 6.16 -0.05 13.34
C LEU A 130 5.41 -0.87 14.40
N LEU A 131 4.08 -0.96 14.29
CA LEU A 131 3.26 -1.76 15.20
C LEU A 131 3.70 -3.24 15.21
N LEU A 132 3.99 -3.81 14.04
CA LEU A 132 4.45 -5.19 13.93
C LEU A 132 5.86 -5.38 14.49
N MET A 133 6.76 -4.41 14.28
CA MET A 133 8.11 -4.42 14.84
C MET A 133 8.11 -4.29 16.36
N ASP A 134 7.29 -3.40 16.91
CA ASP A 134 7.15 -3.24 18.35
C ASP A 134 6.66 -4.53 19.00
N HIS A 135 5.65 -5.18 18.39
CA HIS A 135 5.15 -6.46 18.86
C HIS A 135 6.23 -7.57 18.80
N ALA A 136 7.01 -7.62 17.71
CA ALA A 136 8.12 -8.56 17.57
C ALA A 136 9.21 -8.33 18.63
N SER A 137 9.55 -7.07 18.91
CA SER A 137 10.57 -6.71 19.89
C SER A 137 10.16 -7.05 21.33
N ALA A 138 8.87 -6.88 21.67
CA ALA A 138 8.34 -7.25 22.98
C ALA A 138 8.40 -8.77 23.21
N LEU A 139 8.11 -9.56 22.18
CA LEU A 139 8.23 -11.02 22.23
C LEU A 139 9.68 -11.50 22.37
N SER A 140 10.61 -10.83 21.68
CA SER A 140 12.05 -11.09 21.82
C SER A 140 12.55 -10.83 23.25
N ARG A 141 12.16 -9.71 23.87
CA ARG A 141 12.55 -9.40 25.26
C ARG A 141 11.95 -10.35 26.30
N ALA A 142 10.73 -10.85 26.06
CA ALA A 142 10.06 -11.78 26.96
C ALA A 142 10.66 -13.20 26.92
N THR A 143 11.36 -13.56 25.84
CA THR A 143 12.02 -14.86 25.71
C THR A 143 13.44 -14.85 26.28
N GLU A 144 14.08 -13.68 26.38
CA GLU A 144 15.39 -13.50 27.04
C GLU A 144 15.32 -13.44 28.57
N THR A 145 14.22 -12.94 29.16
CA THR A 145 14.04 -12.86 30.62
C THR A 145 13.65 -14.19 31.28
N ASN A 146 13.32 -15.21 30.49
CA ASN A 146 12.89 -16.52 30.95
C ASN A 146 13.98 -17.61 30.75
N ARG A 147 15.23 -17.19 30.57
CA ARG A 147 16.43 -18.02 30.40
C ARG A 147 17.44 -17.69 31.49
#